data_AF-A0A2H0V808-F1
#
_entry.id   AF-A0A2H0V808-F1
#
_cell.length_a   1.000
_cell.length_b   1.000
_cell.length_c   1.000
_cell.angle_alpha   90.00
_cell.angle_beta   90.00
_cell.angle_gamma   90.00
#
_symmetry.space_group_name_H-M   'P 1'
#
loop_
_entity.id
_entity.type
_entity.pdbx_description
1 polymer ?
#
loop_
_entity_poly.entity_id
_entity_poly.type
_entity_poly.pdbx_seq_one_letter_code
_entity_poly.pdbx_strand_id
1 'polypeptide(L)'
;MSDEKKQQLEQIVATDSNHKFEDADRQVQYEKLLAGLNLIVEKNTFDQIWENVSLLAEFREKLEAIMALIRAEKIETVWDREKCVEWAEEAGIENPESYVADNFEIFDDHIEIKGDLWLHNSQVRELPAGLTTVGGDLDLYNSQIKVLPAGLTSIGGRLYLKDSQVRELPAGLTTIGGDLNLYNSQIKALPAGLTSIGGYLILENSQIKDIPDNLVIQLDVWAKGCPQSLIDKLNKMKEKGQIKGDVDIT
;
A
#
# COMPACT_ATOMS: atom_id res chain seq x y z
N MET A 1 1.57 -2.57 -45.05
CA MET A 1 1.92 -1.99 -43.72
C MET A 1 3.10 -2.77 -43.17
N SER A 2 3.93 -2.18 -42.30
CA SER A 2 5.02 -2.92 -41.66
C SER A 2 4.47 -3.95 -40.67
N ASP A 3 5.03 -5.16 -40.68
CA ASP A 3 4.74 -6.25 -39.73
C ASP A 3 4.83 -5.82 -38.26
N GLU A 4 5.57 -4.74 -38.01
CA GLU A 4 5.75 -4.04 -36.74
C GLU A 4 4.42 -3.57 -36.11
N LYS A 5 3.48 -3.03 -36.91
CA LYS A 5 2.17 -2.58 -36.38
C LYS A 5 1.27 -3.74 -35.99
N LYS A 6 1.41 -4.89 -36.67
CA LYS A 6 0.69 -6.12 -36.35
C LYS A 6 1.23 -6.77 -35.07
N GLN A 7 2.56 -6.82 -34.91
CA GLN A 7 3.19 -7.29 -33.68
C GLN A 7 2.89 -6.41 -32.46
N GLN A 8 2.80 -5.09 -32.63
CA GLN A 8 2.39 -4.19 -31.55
C GLN A 8 0.95 -4.45 -31.09
N LEU A 9 0.02 -4.70 -32.02
CA LEU A 9 -1.36 -5.06 -31.68
C LEU A 9 -1.45 -6.42 -30.98
N GLU A 10 -0.68 -7.41 -31.43
CA GLU A 10 -0.57 -8.72 -30.77
C GLU A 10 0.03 -8.63 -29.36
N GLN A 11 1.06 -7.79 -29.16
CA GLN A 11 1.60 -7.50 -27.84
C GLN A 11 0.56 -6.80 -26.95
N ILE A 12 -0.14 -5.78 -27.43
CA ILE A 12 -1.15 -5.05 -26.63
C ILE A 12 -2.28 -5.99 -26.17
N VAL A 13 -2.75 -6.89 -27.04
CA VAL A 13 -3.78 -7.89 -26.67
C VAL A 13 -3.22 -8.93 -25.68
N ALA A 14 -1.93 -9.30 -25.80
CA ALA A 14 -1.29 -10.26 -24.92
C ALA A 14 -0.86 -9.69 -23.55
N THR A 15 -0.68 -8.37 -23.43
CA THR A 15 0.02 -7.79 -22.26
C THR A 15 -0.92 -7.44 -21.09
N ASP A 16 -2.25 -7.44 -21.23
CA ASP A 16 -3.11 -6.93 -20.14
C ASP A 16 -4.41 -7.69 -19.85
N SER A 17 -4.56 -8.94 -20.27
CA SER A 17 -5.81 -9.70 -20.08
C SER A 17 -6.17 -10.06 -18.62
N ASN A 18 -5.40 -9.61 -17.63
CA ASN A 18 -5.59 -9.92 -16.20
C ASN A 18 -5.60 -8.69 -15.26
N HIS A 19 -5.70 -7.47 -15.78
CA HIS A 19 -5.78 -6.26 -14.95
C HIS A 19 -6.99 -6.32 -13.98
N LYS A 20 -6.77 -5.91 -12.73
CA LYS A 20 -7.80 -5.87 -11.68
C LYS A 20 -7.84 -4.49 -11.06
N PHE A 21 -8.96 -3.80 -11.25
CA PHE A 21 -9.28 -2.55 -10.57
C PHE A 21 -9.79 -2.82 -9.15
N GLU A 22 -9.45 -1.94 -8.21
CA GLU A 22 -10.00 -1.97 -6.85
C GLU A 22 -11.48 -1.51 -6.82
N ASP A 23 -11.85 -0.59 -7.71
CA ASP A 23 -13.24 -0.15 -7.91
C ASP A 23 -14.04 -1.24 -8.66
N ALA A 24 -15.09 -1.76 -8.00
CA ALA A 24 -15.89 -2.86 -8.51
C ALA A 24 -16.70 -2.49 -9.77
N ASP A 25 -17.17 -1.24 -9.89
CA ASP A 25 -17.94 -0.80 -11.04
C ASP A 25 -17.03 -0.60 -12.26
N ARG A 26 -15.80 -0.09 -12.04
CA ARG A 26 -14.74 0.00 -13.04
C ARG A 26 -14.29 -1.39 -13.50
N GLN A 27 -14.14 -2.34 -12.57
CA GLN A 27 -13.80 -3.73 -12.90
C GLN A 27 -14.87 -4.37 -13.80
N VAL A 28 -16.15 -4.20 -13.49
CA VAL A 28 -17.25 -4.73 -14.32
C VAL A 28 -17.25 -4.10 -15.72
N GLN A 29 -16.96 -2.79 -15.82
CA GLN A 29 -16.85 -2.12 -17.12
C GLN A 29 -15.66 -2.65 -17.94
N TYR A 30 -14.51 -2.84 -17.29
CA TYR A 30 -13.32 -3.40 -17.89
C TYR A 30 -13.56 -4.81 -18.45
N GLU A 31 -14.12 -5.71 -17.63
CA GLU A 31 -14.42 -7.09 -18.03
C GLU A 31 -15.39 -7.15 -19.21
N LYS A 32 -16.40 -6.27 -19.24
CA LYS A 32 -17.36 -6.17 -20.34
C LYS A 32 -16.68 -5.73 -21.65
N LEU A 33 -15.81 -4.72 -21.59
CA LEU A 33 -15.07 -4.23 -22.76
C LEU A 33 -14.10 -5.29 -23.27
N LEU A 34 -13.38 -5.96 -22.36
CA LEU A 34 -12.43 -7.02 -22.67
C LEU A 34 -13.13 -8.23 -23.32
N ALA A 35 -14.28 -8.66 -22.78
CA ALA A 35 -15.09 -9.72 -23.38
C ALA A 35 -15.55 -9.35 -24.80
N GLY A 36 -15.97 -8.09 -25.01
CA GLY A 36 -16.35 -7.59 -26.33
C GLY A 36 -15.18 -7.58 -27.32
N LEU A 37 -13.98 -7.19 -26.87
CA LEU A 37 -12.77 -7.20 -27.69
C LEU A 37 -12.35 -8.64 -28.06
N ASN A 38 -12.37 -9.55 -27.09
CA ASN A 38 -12.06 -10.97 -27.31
C ASN A 38 -13.01 -11.60 -28.33
N LEU A 39 -14.31 -11.30 -28.28
CA LEU A 39 -15.27 -11.79 -29.27
C LEU A 39 -14.97 -11.33 -30.69
N ILE A 40 -14.42 -10.13 -30.88
CA ILE A 40 -14.02 -9.63 -32.21
C ILE A 40 -12.81 -10.42 -32.71
N VAL A 41 -11.81 -10.62 -31.85
CA VAL A 41 -10.57 -11.34 -32.18
C VAL A 41 -10.81 -12.83 -32.41
N GLU A 42 -11.69 -13.47 -31.65
CA GLU A 42 -12.00 -14.90 -31.80
C GLU A 42 -12.78 -15.21 -33.09
N LYS A 43 -13.63 -14.29 -33.54
CA LYS A 43 -14.53 -14.52 -34.67
C LYS A 43 -13.96 -14.09 -36.02
N ASN A 44 -12.84 -13.38 -36.03
CA ASN A 44 -12.30 -12.77 -37.24
C ASN A 44 -10.78 -12.96 -37.29
N THR A 45 -10.25 -13.21 -38.48
CA THR A 45 -8.81 -13.08 -38.69
C THR A 45 -8.41 -11.61 -38.65
N PHE A 46 -7.13 -11.34 -38.39
CA PHE A 46 -6.61 -9.97 -38.40
C PHE A 46 -6.90 -9.23 -39.71
N ASP A 47 -6.74 -9.90 -40.85
CA ASP A 47 -7.00 -9.32 -42.17
C ASP A 47 -8.50 -8.96 -42.34
N GLN A 48 -9.40 -9.80 -41.82
CA GLN A 48 -10.84 -9.53 -41.83
C GLN A 48 -11.22 -8.31 -40.97
N ILE A 49 -10.57 -8.14 -39.81
CA ILE A 49 -10.76 -6.96 -38.96
C ILE A 49 -10.22 -5.72 -39.69
N TRP A 50 -9.04 -5.84 -40.31
CA TRP A 50 -8.34 -4.73 -40.94
C TRP A 50 -9.01 -4.20 -42.20
N GLU A 51 -9.54 -5.09 -43.05
CA GLU A 51 -10.20 -4.73 -44.30
C GLU A 51 -11.65 -4.28 -44.10
N ASN A 52 -12.23 -4.56 -42.94
CA ASN A 52 -13.59 -4.17 -42.61
C ASN A 52 -13.59 -2.92 -41.71
N VAL A 53 -13.90 -1.78 -42.32
CA VAL A 53 -13.92 -0.46 -41.64
C VAL A 53 -14.79 -0.47 -40.38
N SER A 54 -15.93 -1.17 -40.38
CA SER A 54 -16.82 -1.23 -39.22
C SER A 54 -16.23 -2.06 -38.08
N LEU A 55 -15.64 -3.22 -38.39
CA LEU A 55 -14.98 -4.06 -37.38
C LEU A 55 -13.73 -3.38 -36.81
N LEU A 56 -12.96 -2.70 -37.66
CA LEU A 56 -11.78 -1.94 -37.24
C LEU A 56 -12.17 -0.79 -36.31
N ALA A 57 -13.26 -0.08 -36.62
CA ALA A 57 -13.78 0.99 -35.78
C ALA A 57 -14.24 0.46 -34.41
N GLU A 58 -15.00 -0.64 -34.39
CA GLU A 58 -15.46 -1.25 -33.13
C GLU A 58 -14.29 -1.78 -32.29
N PHE A 59 -13.32 -2.44 -32.92
CA PHE A 59 -12.11 -2.93 -32.26
C PHE A 59 -11.32 -1.76 -31.62
N ARG A 60 -11.11 -0.69 -32.39
CA ARG A 60 -10.42 0.51 -31.91
C ARG A 60 -11.16 1.17 -30.76
N GLU A 61 -12.48 1.33 -30.87
CA GLU A 61 -13.29 1.97 -29.83
C GLU A 61 -13.17 1.24 -28.49
N LYS A 62 -13.29 -0.11 -28.50
CA LYS A 62 -13.16 -0.91 -27.28
C LYS A 62 -11.74 -0.84 -26.71
N LEU A 63 -10.72 -0.89 -27.56
CA LEU A 63 -9.33 -0.79 -27.13
C LEU A 63 -9.03 0.57 -26.49
N GLU A 64 -9.48 1.67 -27.10
CA GLU A 64 -9.31 3.03 -26.57
C GLU A 64 -10.06 3.20 -25.24
N ALA A 65 -11.26 2.62 -25.11
CA ALA A 65 -12.03 2.63 -23.86
C ALA A 65 -11.31 1.86 -22.73
N ILE A 66 -10.75 0.68 -23.03
CA ILE A 66 -9.92 -0.07 -22.07
C ILE A 66 -8.70 0.73 -21.65
N MET A 67 -7.97 1.29 -22.62
CA MET A 67 -6.81 2.15 -22.32
C MET A 67 -7.20 3.38 -21.52
N ALA A 68 -8.39 3.95 -21.73
CA ALA A 68 -8.90 5.08 -20.95
C ALA A 68 -9.22 4.68 -19.50
N LEU A 69 -9.79 3.50 -19.24
CA LEU A 69 -10.02 3.01 -17.87
C LEU A 69 -8.69 2.79 -17.12
N ILE A 70 -7.71 2.18 -17.78
CA ILE A 70 -6.38 1.94 -17.21
C ILE A 70 -5.62 3.26 -17.01
N ARG A 71 -5.72 4.20 -17.97
CA ARG A 71 -5.15 5.54 -17.83
C ARG A 71 -5.84 6.34 -16.74
N ALA A 72 -7.16 6.22 -16.58
CA ALA A 72 -7.90 6.92 -15.53
C ALA A 72 -7.46 6.45 -14.13
N GLU A 73 -7.19 5.15 -13.95
CA GLU A 73 -6.55 4.65 -12.73
C GLU A 73 -5.14 5.22 -12.53
N LYS A 74 -4.33 5.33 -13.60
CA LYS A 74 -3.01 5.99 -13.54
C LYS A 74 -3.07 7.51 -13.34
N ILE A 75 -4.11 8.19 -13.82
CA ILE A 75 -4.28 9.66 -13.73
C ILE A 75 -4.93 10.05 -12.40
N GLU A 76 -5.73 9.16 -11.78
CA GLU A 76 -6.23 9.33 -10.41
C GLU A 76 -5.12 9.16 -9.35
N THR A 77 -3.99 8.49 -9.67
CA THR A 77 -2.99 8.08 -8.67
C THR A 77 -1.63 8.79 -8.72
N VAL A 78 -1.35 9.66 -9.71
CA VAL A 78 -0.17 10.54 -9.60
C VAL A 78 -0.49 11.63 -8.59
N TRP A 79 0.08 11.48 -7.41
CA TRP A 79 0.08 12.52 -6.39
C TRP A 79 1.02 13.63 -6.83
N ASP A 80 0.47 14.81 -7.07
CA ASP A 80 1.23 16.03 -7.24
C ASP A 80 1.14 16.88 -5.97
N ARG A 81 1.85 18.01 -5.98
CA ARG A 81 1.90 18.90 -4.82
C ARG A 81 0.54 19.45 -4.44
N GLU A 82 -0.34 19.72 -5.40
CA GLU A 82 -1.67 20.28 -5.14
C GLU A 82 -2.54 19.25 -4.43
N LYS A 83 -2.60 18.01 -4.93
CA LYS A 83 -3.32 16.91 -4.26
C LYS A 83 -2.77 16.59 -2.87
N CYS A 84 -1.46 16.65 -2.67
CA CYS A 84 -0.87 16.47 -1.33
C CYS A 84 -1.34 17.55 -0.35
N VAL A 85 -1.49 18.79 -0.80
CA VAL A 85 -2.01 19.90 0.01
C VAL A 85 -3.49 19.70 0.32
N GLU A 86 -4.31 19.35 -0.67
CA GLU A 86 -5.74 19.05 -0.48
C GLU A 86 -5.94 17.92 0.53
N TRP A 87 -5.16 16.84 0.41
CA TRP A 87 -5.16 15.74 1.37
C TRP A 87 -4.72 16.19 2.76
N ALA A 88 -3.69 17.03 2.87
CA ALA A 88 -3.23 17.52 4.17
C ALA A 88 -4.29 18.41 4.84
N GLU A 89 -5.03 19.20 4.05
CA GLU A 89 -6.18 19.97 4.52
C GLU A 89 -7.30 19.05 5.02
N GLU A 90 -7.68 18.02 4.24
CA GLU A 90 -8.67 17.01 4.66
C GLU A 90 -8.23 16.26 5.92
N ALA A 91 -6.92 15.99 6.05
CA ALA A 91 -6.31 15.34 7.20
C ALA A 91 -6.38 16.21 8.46
N GLY A 92 -6.71 17.50 8.35
CA GLY A 92 -6.73 18.45 9.45
C GLY A 92 -5.34 18.91 9.88
N ILE A 93 -4.35 18.83 8.98
CA ILE A 93 -2.98 19.28 9.25
C ILE A 93 -2.95 20.82 9.22
N GLU A 94 -2.33 21.42 10.23
CA GLU A 94 -2.20 22.88 10.33
C GLU A 94 -1.25 23.41 9.25
N ASN A 95 -1.66 24.48 8.56
CA ASN A 95 -0.90 25.12 7.48
C ASN A 95 -0.46 24.10 6.40
N PRO A 96 -1.43 23.45 5.71
CA PRO A 96 -1.16 22.31 4.82
C PRO A 96 -0.18 22.64 3.70
N GLU A 97 -0.20 23.87 3.15
CA GLU A 97 0.79 24.27 2.14
C GLU A 97 2.22 24.26 2.67
N SER A 98 2.44 24.83 3.87
CA SER A 98 3.77 24.87 4.49
C SER A 98 4.22 23.47 4.87
N TYR A 99 3.32 22.68 5.48
CA TYR A 99 3.65 21.33 5.89
C TYR A 99 4.06 20.45 4.71
N VAL A 100 3.31 20.49 3.60
CA VAL A 100 3.66 19.76 2.37
C VAL A 100 4.91 20.34 1.70
N ALA A 101 5.13 21.66 1.75
CA ALA A 101 6.38 22.26 1.25
C ALA A 101 7.62 21.77 2.01
N ASP A 102 7.52 21.66 3.33
CA ASP A 102 8.67 21.36 4.19
C ASP A 102 8.93 19.85 4.34
N ASN A 103 7.88 19.02 4.26
CA ASN A 103 7.98 17.60 4.61
C ASN A 103 7.81 16.64 3.42
N PHE A 104 7.12 17.02 2.34
CA PHE A 104 6.85 16.10 1.22
C PHE A 104 7.90 16.22 0.12
N GLU A 105 8.54 15.10 -0.18
CA GLU A 105 9.26 14.87 -1.43
C GLU A 105 8.38 14.05 -2.36
N ILE A 106 8.03 14.64 -3.50
CA ILE A 106 7.11 14.06 -4.48
C ILE A 106 7.93 13.74 -5.73
N PHE A 107 8.00 12.46 -6.06
CA PHE A 107 8.68 11.94 -7.25
C PHE A 107 7.65 11.49 -8.29
N ASP A 108 8.11 11.16 -9.49
CA ASP A 108 7.22 10.71 -10.57
C ASP A 108 6.51 9.38 -10.25
N ASP A 109 7.11 8.55 -9.38
CA ASP A 109 6.64 7.19 -9.06
C ASP A 109 6.35 6.94 -7.57
N HIS A 110 6.70 7.86 -6.67
CA HIS A 110 6.46 7.69 -5.23
C HIS A 110 6.48 9.02 -4.45
N ILE A 111 6.10 8.95 -3.17
CA ILE A 111 6.17 10.05 -2.21
C ILE A 111 6.99 9.60 -1.01
N GLU A 112 7.80 10.51 -0.49
CA GLU A 112 8.44 10.40 0.82
C GLU A 112 8.05 11.57 1.70
N ILE A 113 7.74 11.30 2.97
CA ILE A 113 7.48 12.33 3.97
C ILE A 113 8.66 12.33 4.93
N LYS A 114 9.43 13.43 5.03
CA LYS A 114 10.63 13.49 5.88
C LYS A 114 10.34 13.65 7.37
N GLY A 115 9.22 14.28 7.71
CA GLY A 115 8.84 14.61 9.07
C GLY A 115 7.91 13.61 9.71
N ASP A 116 7.38 14.01 10.86
CA ASP A 116 6.33 13.27 11.55
C ASP A 116 4.98 13.48 10.86
N LEU A 117 4.20 12.41 10.73
CA LEU A 117 2.83 12.43 10.22
C LEU A 117 1.85 12.10 11.34
N TRP A 118 1.23 13.15 11.91
CA TRP A 118 0.23 13.04 12.97
C TRP A 118 -1.18 13.04 12.39
N LEU A 119 -1.82 11.86 12.36
CA LEU A 119 -3.20 11.67 11.89
C LEU A 119 -4.12 11.15 12.98
N HIS A 120 -3.75 11.38 14.25
CA HIS A 120 -4.57 10.98 15.37
C HIS A 120 -5.97 11.62 15.28
N ASN A 121 -7.02 10.83 15.41
CA ASN A 121 -8.42 11.26 15.26
C ASN A 121 -8.77 11.91 13.90
N SER A 122 -7.91 11.81 12.89
CA SER A 122 -8.18 12.37 11.56
C SER A 122 -9.31 11.63 10.86
N GLN A 123 -10.03 12.33 9.98
CA GLN A 123 -11.15 11.80 9.22
C GLN A 123 -10.73 11.19 7.87
N VAL A 124 -9.49 11.43 7.43
CA VAL A 124 -8.97 10.81 6.21
C VAL A 124 -8.98 9.30 6.35
N ARG A 125 -9.29 8.65 5.22
CA ARG A 125 -9.48 7.20 5.15
C ARG A 125 -8.31 6.47 4.52
N GLU A 126 -7.44 7.22 3.86
CA GLU A 126 -6.28 6.72 3.15
C GLU A 126 -5.09 7.69 3.24
N LEU A 127 -3.90 7.11 3.14
CA LEU A 127 -2.65 7.84 2.95
C LEU A 127 -2.38 8.01 1.45
N PRO A 128 -1.49 8.93 1.07
CA PRO A 128 -1.09 9.08 -0.31
C PRO A 128 -0.63 7.76 -0.96
N ALA A 129 -1.25 7.42 -2.09
CA ALA A 129 -0.81 6.30 -2.91
C ALA A 129 0.63 6.54 -3.37
N GLY A 130 1.45 5.50 -3.34
CA GLY A 130 2.89 5.63 -3.62
C GLY A 130 3.72 6.19 -2.47
N LEU A 131 3.15 6.44 -1.29
CA LEU A 131 3.95 6.73 -0.09
C LEU A 131 4.85 5.53 0.26
N THR A 132 6.16 5.70 0.15
CA THR A 132 7.15 4.64 0.40
C THR A 132 7.87 4.79 1.74
N THR A 133 7.98 6.03 2.23
CA THR A 133 8.78 6.37 3.41
C THR A 133 8.09 7.44 4.27
N VAL A 134 8.05 7.22 5.58
CA VAL A 134 7.82 8.29 6.58
C VAL A 134 9.09 8.41 7.43
N GLY A 135 9.81 9.52 7.34
CA GLY A 135 11.09 9.75 8.01
C GLY A 135 10.97 9.96 9.52
N GLY A 136 9.82 10.46 9.98
CA GLY A 136 9.49 10.65 11.39
C GLY A 136 8.51 9.61 11.94
N ASP A 137 7.76 10.02 12.96
CA ASP A 137 6.71 9.24 13.61
C ASP A 137 5.45 9.19 12.71
N LEU A 138 4.79 8.03 12.63
CA LEU A 138 3.48 7.86 12.01
C LEU A 138 2.44 7.54 13.10
N ASP A 139 1.60 8.52 13.43
CA ASP A 139 0.54 8.37 14.42
C ASP A 139 -0.84 8.24 13.78
N LEU A 140 -1.42 7.04 13.86
CA LEU A 140 -2.74 6.70 13.35
C LEU A 140 -3.73 6.37 14.47
N TYR A 141 -3.45 6.81 15.70
CA TYR A 141 -4.31 6.61 16.86
C TYR A 141 -5.75 7.06 16.57
N ASN A 142 -6.71 6.14 16.72
CA ASN A 142 -8.14 6.41 16.49
C ASN A 142 -8.46 7.06 15.12
N SER A 143 -7.61 6.81 14.10
CA SER A 143 -7.86 7.26 12.73
C SER A 143 -8.88 6.38 12.00
N GLN A 144 -9.46 6.89 10.91
CA GLN A 144 -10.36 6.12 10.03
C GLN A 144 -9.62 5.30 8.97
N ILE A 145 -8.28 5.30 8.99
CA ILE A 145 -7.44 4.59 8.04
C ILE A 145 -7.51 3.09 8.31
N LYS A 146 -7.78 2.32 7.25
CA LYS A 146 -7.93 0.85 7.32
C LYS A 146 -6.78 0.10 6.65
N VAL A 147 -6.15 0.72 5.67
CA VAL A 147 -5.11 0.13 4.82
C VAL A 147 -3.97 1.12 4.71
N LEU A 148 -2.75 0.64 4.91
CA LEU A 148 -1.54 1.41 4.66
C LEU A 148 -1.07 1.17 3.21
N PRO A 149 -0.41 2.14 2.57
CA PRO A 149 0.08 1.99 1.20
C PRO A 149 0.96 0.75 1.06
N ALA A 150 0.69 -0.08 0.06
CA ALA A 150 1.43 -1.33 -0.16
C ALA A 150 2.93 -1.11 -0.41
N GLY A 151 3.29 0.06 -0.94
CA GLY A 151 4.66 0.50 -1.19
C GLY A 151 5.39 1.07 0.03
N LEU A 152 4.74 1.24 1.18
CA LEU A 152 5.39 1.75 2.39
C LEU A 152 6.41 0.72 2.92
N THR A 153 7.69 1.07 2.81
CA THR A 153 8.81 0.18 3.13
C THR A 153 9.52 0.54 4.43
N SER A 154 9.45 1.80 4.85
CA SER A 154 10.15 2.26 6.06
C SER A 154 9.41 3.37 6.81
N ILE A 155 9.51 3.32 8.15
CA ILE A 155 9.14 4.40 9.06
C ILE A 155 10.37 4.71 9.91
N GLY A 156 10.89 5.92 9.88
CA GLY A 156 12.11 6.33 10.57
C GLY A 156 11.90 6.56 12.07
N GLY A 157 10.69 6.94 12.46
CA GLY A 157 10.28 7.10 13.85
C GLY A 157 9.40 5.96 14.35
N ARG A 158 8.46 6.31 15.22
CA ARG A 158 7.50 5.42 15.87
C ARG A 158 6.28 5.19 14.99
N LEU A 159 5.69 3.99 15.09
CA LEU A 159 4.41 3.66 14.49
C LEU A 159 3.37 3.43 15.59
N TYR A 160 2.41 4.34 15.70
CA TYR A 160 1.30 4.24 16.65
C TYR A 160 0.03 3.78 15.95
N LEU A 161 -0.41 2.56 16.26
CA LEU A 161 -1.62 1.93 15.71
C LEU A 161 -2.64 1.58 16.78
N LYS A 162 -2.48 2.17 17.97
CA LYS A 162 -3.38 1.97 19.10
C LYS A 162 -4.81 2.35 18.70
N ASP A 163 -5.76 1.47 19.00
CA ASP A 163 -7.20 1.65 18.70
C ASP A 163 -7.49 2.05 17.23
N SER A 164 -6.57 1.77 16.30
CA SER A 164 -6.74 2.08 14.87
C SER A 164 -7.60 1.02 14.16
N GLN A 165 -8.11 1.37 12.97
CA GLN A 165 -8.86 0.42 12.12
C GLN A 165 -7.96 -0.38 11.16
N VAL A 166 -6.64 -0.17 11.23
CA VAL A 166 -5.66 -0.89 10.41
C VAL A 166 -5.65 -2.38 10.79
N ARG A 167 -5.75 -3.24 9.77
CA ARG A 167 -5.83 -4.70 9.96
C ARG A 167 -4.54 -5.43 9.60
N GLU A 168 -3.71 -4.82 8.77
CA GLU A 168 -2.45 -5.38 8.31
C GLU A 168 -1.43 -4.28 8.08
N LEU A 169 -0.17 -4.63 8.31
CA LEU A 169 0.97 -3.82 7.89
C LEU A 169 1.37 -4.22 6.46
N PRO A 170 1.91 -3.30 5.65
CA PRO A 170 2.35 -3.60 4.29
C PRO A 170 3.38 -4.73 4.27
N ALA A 171 3.23 -5.68 3.34
CA ALA A 171 4.15 -6.81 3.22
C ALA A 171 5.61 -6.36 2.95
N GLY A 172 5.78 -5.20 2.31
CA GLY A 172 7.07 -4.57 2.02
C GLY A 172 7.67 -3.74 3.16
N LEU A 173 6.97 -3.58 4.30
CA LEU A 173 7.51 -2.82 5.44
C LEU A 173 8.67 -3.60 6.08
N THR A 174 9.88 -3.03 6.00
CA THR A 174 11.11 -3.70 6.42
C THR A 174 11.70 -3.16 7.71
N THR A 175 11.46 -1.89 8.04
CA THR A 175 12.08 -1.21 9.18
C THR A 175 11.13 -0.22 9.87
N ILE A 176 11.17 -0.20 11.20
CA ILE A 176 10.61 0.87 12.04
C ILE A 176 11.74 1.38 12.93
N GLY A 177 12.14 2.64 12.79
CA GLY A 177 13.31 3.19 13.48
C GLY A 177 13.06 3.50 14.96
N GLY A 178 11.80 3.65 15.37
CA GLY A 178 11.38 3.85 16.75
C GLY A 178 10.51 2.70 17.28
N ASP A 179 9.53 3.07 18.09
CA ASP A 179 8.61 2.17 18.76
C ASP A 179 7.51 1.67 17.82
N LEU A 180 7.10 0.41 17.98
CA LEU A 180 5.88 -0.12 17.36
C LEU A 180 4.83 -0.38 18.43
N ASN A 181 3.75 0.41 18.42
CA ASN A 181 2.65 0.27 19.36
C ASN A 181 1.40 -0.35 18.70
N LEU A 182 1.14 -1.61 19.05
CA LEU A 182 0.01 -2.41 18.59
C LEU A 182 -1.07 -2.63 19.68
N TYR A 183 -1.02 -1.86 20.77
CA TYR A 183 -1.98 -1.97 21.87
C TYR A 183 -3.43 -1.89 21.34
N ASN A 184 -4.27 -2.87 21.67
CA ASN A 184 -5.66 -2.98 21.20
C ASN A 184 -5.85 -2.92 19.66
N SER A 185 -4.80 -3.15 18.87
CA SER A 185 -4.91 -3.14 17.41
C SER A 185 -5.59 -4.41 16.87
N GLN A 186 -6.11 -4.34 15.64
CA GLN A 186 -6.72 -5.49 14.94
C GLN A 186 -5.69 -6.32 14.14
N ILE A 187 -4.41 -5.97 14.22
CA ILE A 187 -3.34 -6.62 13.46
C ILE A 187 -3.05 -8.00 14.05
N LYS A 188 -2.95 -9.00 13.16
CA LYS A 188 -2.80 -10.41 13.52
C LYS A 188 -1.40 -10.97 13.31
N ALA A 189 -0.61 -10.33 12.44
CA ALA A 189 0.77 -10.70 12.15
C ALA A 189 1.58 -9.47 11.74
N LEU A 190 2.87 -9.49 12.07
CA LEU A 190 3.83 -8.55 11.50
C LEU A 190 4.30 -9.05 10.11
N PRO A 191 4.71 -8.16 9.19
CA PRO A 191 5.21 -8.55 7.87
C PRO A 191 6.44 -9.44 7.99
N ALA A 192 6.51 -10.51 7.20
CA ALA A 192 7.67 -11.42 7.20
C ALA A 192 8.99 -10.72 6.83
N GLY A 193 8.91 -9.61 6.08
CA GLY A 193 10.05 -8.76 5.71
C GLY A 193 10.48 -7.75 6.78
N LEU A 194 9.74 -7.61 7.90
CA LEU A 194 10.10 -6.68 8.96
C LEU A 194 11.32 -7.20 9.73
N THR A 195 12.45 -6.52 9.57
CA THR A 195 13.75 -6.96 10.10
C THR A 195 14.20 -6.20 11.35
N SER A 196 13.72 -4.97 11.56
CA SER A 196 14.14 -4.16 12.69
C SER A 196 13.05 -3.26 13.27
N ILE A 197 13.05 -3.18 14.60
CA ILE A 197 12.36 -2.17 15.41
C ILE A 197 13.42 -1.50 16.28
N GLY A 198 13.68 -0.22 16.04
CA GLY A 198 14.73 0.55 16.70
C GLY A 198 14.40 0.98 18.12
N GLY A 199 13.14 0.82 18.55
CA GLY A 199 12.69 1.11 19.90
C GLY A 199 11.97 -0.06 20.55
N TYR A 200 10.88 0.28 21.23
CA TYR A 200 10.00 -0.58 21.99
C TYR A 200 9.00 -1.33 21.12
N LEU A 201 8.65 -2.57 21.48
CA LEU A 201 7.53 -3.31 20.86
C LEU A 201 6.42 -3.56 21.87
N ILE A 202 5.26 -2.93 21.65
CA ILE A 202 4.10 -3.04 22.55
C ILE A 202 3.03 -3.91 21.88
N LEU A 203 2.84 -5.13 22.38
CA LEU A 203 1.90 -6.13 21.88
C LEU A 203 0.72 -6.38 22.84
N GLU A 204 0.67 -5.68 23.98
CA GLU A 204 -0.36 -5.91 24.99
C GLU A 204 -1.77 -5.81 24.41
N ASN A 205 -2.61 -6.79 24.73
CA ASN A 205 -3.99 -6.88 24.22
C ASN A 205 -4.12 -6.83 22.67
N SER A 206 -3.04 -7.10 21.94
CA SER A 206 -3.07 -7.23 20.48
C SER A 206 -3.54 -8.62 20.05
N GLN A 207 -3.84 -8.78 18.75
CA GLN A 207 -4.18 -10.08 18.15
C GLN A 207 -2.96 -10.80 17.54
N ILE A 208 -1.74 -10.29 17.78
CA ILE A 208 -0.50 -10.87 17.25
C ILE A 208 -0.28 -12.26 17.85
N LYS A 209 -0.04 -13.24 16.97
CA LYS A 209 0.27 -14.63 17.36
C LYS A 209 1.68 -15.06 17.01
N ASP A 210 2.32 -14.35 16.09
CA ASP A 210 3.66 -14.65 15.62
C ASP A 210 4.36 -13.38 15.12
N ILE A 211 5.69 -13.42 15.10
CA ILE A 211 6.58 -12.34 14.65
C ILE A 211 7.70 -12.91 13.77
N PRO A 212 8.38 -12.15 12.91
CA PRO A 212 9.43 -12.67 12.03
C PRO A 212 10.62 -13.24 12.82
N ASP A 213 11.17 -14.37 12.36
CA ASP A 213 12.26 -15.06 13.04
C ASP A 213 13.57 -14.25 13.08
N ASN A 214 13.78 -13.36 12.11
CA ASN A 214 14.95 -12.51 11.97
C ASN A 214 14.76 -11.09 12.52
N LEU A 215 13.62 -10.79 13.13
CA LEU A 215 13.34 -9.47 13.71
C LEU A 215 14.33 -9.15 14.84
N VAL A 216 14.88 -7.93 14.83
CA VAL A 216 15.71 -7.38 15.91
C VAL A 216 14.96 -6.21 16.57
N ILE A 217 14.92 -6.20 17.90
CA ILE A 217 14.24 -5.20 18.72
C ILE A 217 15.28 -4.60 19.67
N GLN A 218 15.49 -3.29 19.60
CA GLN A 218 16.58 -2.63 20.33
C GLN A 218 16.24 -2.31 21.79
N LEU A 219 14.97 -2.34 22.18
CA LEU A 219 14.55 -2.11 23.55
C LEU A 219 13.63 -3.25 24.04
N ASP A 220 12.77 -2.94 25.00
CA ASP A 220 11.89 -3.89 25.65
C ASP A 220 10.69 -4.28 24.79
N VAL A 221 10.13 -5.45 25.08
CA VAL A 221 8.88 -5.97 24.50
C VAL A 221 7.84 -6.14 25.60
N TRP A 222 6.68 -5.51 25.45
CA TRP A 222 5.52 -5.75 26.32
C TRP A 222 4.56 -6.72 25.64
N ALA A 223 4.42 -7.91 26.20
CA ALA A 223 3.67 -9.03 25.63
C ALA A 223 2.59 -9.56 26.58
N LYS A 224 2.12 -8.74 27.53
CA LYS A 224 1.01 -9.09 28.42
C LYS A 224 -0.22 -9.52 27.61
N GLY A 225 -0.74 -10.71 27.91
CA GLY A 225 -1.93 -11.25 27.23
C GLY A 225 -1.66 -11.90 25.87
N CYS A 226 -0.42 -11.91 25.38
CA CYS A 226 -0.05 -12.67 24.19
C CYS A 226 -0.13 -14.19 24.43
N PRO A 227 -0.33 -15.00 23.38
CA PRO A 227 -0.27 -16.47 23.49
C PRO A 227 1.09 -16.95 24.00
N GLN A 228 1.10 -18.02 24.81
CA GLN A 228 2.34 -18.59 25.36
C GLN A 228 3.35 -18.96 24.26
N SER A 229 2.89 -19.43 23.10
CA SER A 229 3.76 -19.74 21.96
C SER A 229 4.56 -18.53 21.46
N LEU A 230 3.96 -17.34 21.50
CA LEU A 230 4.63 -16.09 21.13
C LEU A 230 5.61 -15.66 22.23
N ILE A 231 5.23 -15.78 23.50
CA ILE A 231 6.11 -15.50 24.64
C ILE A 231 7.36 -16.40 24.61
N ASP A 232 7.19 -17.69 24.34
CA ASP A 232 8.31 -18.63 24.20
C ASP A 232 9.24 -18.25 23.04
N LYS A 233 8.67 -17.77 21.93
CA LYS A 233 9.43 -17.27 20.77
C LYS A 233 10.22 -16.01 21.13
N LEU A 234 9.57 -15.04 21.80
CA LEU A 234 10.20 -13.80 22.28
C LEU A 234 11.38 -14.10 23.22
N ASN A 235 11.20 -15.01 24.19
CA ASN A 235 12.27 -15.40 25.09
C ASN A 235 13.47 -16.05 24.36
N LYS A 236 13.22 -16.92 23.37
CA LYS A 236 14.29 -17.48 22.52
C LYS A 236 15.00 -16.39 21.70
N MET A 237 14.26 -15.41 21.20
CA MET A 237 14.86 -14.27 20.49
C MET A 237 15.72 -13.40 21.42
N LYS A 238 15.29 -13.20 22.67
CA LYS A 238 16.09 -12.55 23.72
C LYS A 238 17.38 -13.32 24.01
N GLU A 239 17.31 -14.64 24.19
CA GLU A 239 18.50 -15.49 24.40
C GLU A 239 19.49 -15.42 23.22
N LYS A 240 18.99 -15.27 21.99
CA LYS A 240 19.80 -15.04 20.78
C LYS A 240 20.34 -13.62 20.64
N GLY A 241 20.00 -12.71 21.55
CA GLY A 241 20.38 -11.30 21.51
C GLY A 241 19.67 -10.49 20.42
N GLN A 242 18.55 -10.98 19.90
CA GLN A 242 17.70 -10.26 18.94
C GLN A 242 16.82 -9.21 19.64
N ILE A 243 16.45 -9.45 20.91
CA ILE A 243 15.82 -8.45 21.78
C ILE A 243 16.90 -7.98 22.75
N LYS A 244 17.21 -6.68 22.74
CA LYS A 244 18.26 -6.13 23.63
C LYS A 244 17.73 -5.80 25.03
N GLY A 245 16.44 -5.46 25.12
CA GLY A 245 15.75 -5.21 26.37
C GLY A 245 15.14 -6.46 27.00
N ASP A 246 14.16 -6.22 27.86
CA ASP A 246 13.38 -7.24 28.54
C ASP A 246 12.13 -7.65 27.76
N VAL A 247 11.59 -8.83 28.10
CA VAL A 247 10.28 -9.30 27.64
C VAL A 247 9.37 -9.24 28.86
N ASP A 248 8.56 -8.20 28.95
CA ASP A 248 7.60 -7.98 30.01
C ASP A 248 6.27 -8.68 29.68
N ILE A 249 5.75 -9.43 30.64
CA ILE A 249 4.49 -10.18 30.54
C ILE A 249 3.53 -9.83 31.69
N THR A 250 3.87 -8.82 32.51
CA THR A 250 3.18 -8.50 33.77
C THR A 250 1.95 -7.62 33.63
#